data_AF-A0A9P6AZ56-F1
#
_entry.id   AF-A0A9P6AZ56-F1
#
_cell.length_a   1.000
_cell.length_b   1.000
_cell.length_c   1.000
_cell.angle_alpha   90.00
_cell.angle_beta   90.00
_cell.angle_gamma   90.00
#
_symmetry.space_group_name_H-M   'P 1'
#
loop_
_entity.id
_entity.type
_entity.pdbx_description
1 polymer ?
#
loop_
_entity_poly.entity_id
_entity_poly.type
_entity_poly.pdbx_seq_one_letter_code
_entity_poly.pdbx_strand_id
1 'polypeptide(L)'
;IQAFLDFIYMAQYPLQSKDTLCDMSTQLNIIHDNISILIDLGARSNMDHLNIPKLYSLPQSIDNTCYNGVSLNFPTETMESLHIPMCKDLYNASNH
;
A
#
# COMPACT_ATOMS: atom_id res chain seq x y z
N ILE A 1 6.88 -11.23 12.05
CA ILE A 1 7.83 -10.14 11.63
C ILE A 1 8.41 -10.43 10.25
N GLN A 2 8.91 -11.64 9.98
CA GLN A 2 9.44 -12.04 8.66
C GLN A 2 8.45 -11.85 7.50
N ALA A 3 7.19 -12.28 7.68
CA ALA A 3 6.13 -12.12 6.68
C ALA A 3 5.92 -10.68 6.17
N PHE A 4 6.15 -9.67 7.04
CA PHE A 4 6.01 -8.26 6.65
C PHE A 4 7.15 -7.79 5.75
N LEU A 5 8.38 -8.21 6.05
CA LEU A 5 9.55 -7.91 5.21
C LEU A 5 9.46 -8.65 3.87
N ASP A 6 9.03 -9.91 3.90
CA ASP A 6 8.83 -10.72 2.70
C ASP A 6 7.77 -10.09 1.78
N PHE A 7 6.66 -9.60 2.35
CA PHE A 7 5.65 -8.86 1.60
C PHE A 7 6.22 -7.59 0.94
N ILE A 8 6.97 -6.76 1.68
CA ILE A 8 7.56 -5.53 1.15
C ILE A 8 8.58 -5.83 0.04
N TYR A 9 9.33 -6.92 0.18
CA TYR A 9 10.33 -7.33 -0.81
C TYR A 9 9.66 -7.83 -2.09
N MET A 10 8.64 -8.69 -1.98
CA MET A 10 7.85 -9.16 -3.11
C MET A 10 7.13 -8.01 -3.83
N ALA A 11 6.64 -7.02 -3.08
CA ALA A 11 5.98 -5.85 -3.62
C ALA A 11 6.90 -4.91 -4.41
N GLN A 12 8.22 -5.01 -4.23
CA GLN A 12 9.21 -4.25 -4.99
C GLN A 12 9.68 -4.98 -6.25
N TYR A 13 9.20 -6.20 -6.53
CA TYR A 13 9.59 -6.92 -7.72
C TYR A 13 9.11 -6.21 -8.99
N PRO A 14 10.00 -5.96 -9.97
CA PRO A 14 9.65 -5.25 -11.20
C PRO A 14 8.71 -6.07 -12.10
N LEU A 15 8.68 -7.39 -11.93
CA LEU A 15 7.75 -8.30 -12.58
C LEU A 15 7.10 -9.16 -11.50
N GLN A 16 5.78 -9.04 -11.34
CA GLN A 16 5.01 -9.90 -10.44
C GLN A 16 4.25 -10.94 -11.26
N SER A 17 4.47 -12.23 -10.96
CA SER A 17 3.69 -13.33 -11.54
C SER A 17 2.43 -13.57 -10.70
N LYS A 18 1.47 -14.32 -11.27
CA LYS A 18 0.28 -14.78 -10.51
C LYS A 18 0.67 -15.60 -9.28
N ASP A 19 1.75 -16.37 -9.37
CA ASP A 19 2.27 -17.15 -8.25
C ASP A 19 2.78 -16.22 -7.13
N THR A 20 3.50 -15.16 -7.51
CA THR A 20 4.00 -14.14 -6.56
C THR A 20 2.85 -13.40 -5.86
N LEU A 21 1.74 -13.14 -6.56
CA LEU A 21 0.55 -12.53 -5.96
C LEU A 21 -0.13 -13.48 -4.96
N CYS A 22 -0.18 -14.78 -5.27
CA CYS A 22 -0.69 -15.80 -4.34
C CYS A 22 0.17 -15.90 -3.08
N ASP A 23 1.50 -15.82 -3.24
CA ASP A 23 2.44 -15.80 -2.12
C ASP A 23 2.27 -14.54 -1.27
N MET A 24 2.09 -13.37 -1.89
CA MET A 24 1.81 -12.12 -1.17
C MET A 24 0.51 -12.17 -0.37
N SER A 25 -0.56 -12.76 -0.93
CA SER A 25 -1.82 -12.98 -0.22
C SER A 25 -1.63 -13.88 1.01
N THR A 26 -0.81 -14.92 0.87
CA THR A 26 -0.48 -15.82 1.98
C THR A 26 0.30 -15.09 3.08
N GLN A 27 1.30 -14.27 2.72
CA GLN A 27 2.03 -13.45 3.69
C GLN A 27 1.12 -12.42 4.38
N LEU A 28 0.17 -11.84 3.65
CA LEU A 28 -0.82 -10.91 4.20
C LEU A 28 -1.69 -11.58 5.27
N ASN A 29 -2.14 -12.81 5.05
CA ASN A 29 -2.89 -13.58 6.05
C ASN A 29 -2.05 -13.80 7.32
N ILE A 30 -0.78 -14.19 7.17
CA ILE A 30 0.14 -14.37 8.31
C ILE A 30 0.34 -13.04 9.07
N ILE A 31 0.38 -11.91 8.38
CA ILE A 31 0.46 -10.58 9.01
C ILE A 31 -0.82 -10.30 9.80
N HIS A 32 -2.00 -10.56 9.24
CA HIS A 32 -3.28 -10.40 9.93
C HIS A 32 -3.38 -11.28 11.18
N ASP A 33 -2.96 -12.54 11.11
CA ASP A 33 -2.95 -13.46 12.24
C ASP A 33 -2.02 -12.97 13.36
N ASN A 34 -0.81 -12.52 13.00
CA ASN A 34 0.13 -11.94 13.97
C ASN A 34 -0.43 -10.68 14.63
N ILE A 35 -1.14 -9.84 13.88
CA ILE A 35 -1.79 -8.64 14.41
C ILE A 35 -2.94 -9.03 15.35
N SER A 36 -3.73 -10.04 14.99
CA SER A 36 -4.80 -10.55 15.84
C SER A 36 -4.26 -11.06 17.18
N ILE A 37 -3.14 -11.80 17.15
CA ILE A 37 -2.48 -12.28 18.37
C ILE A 37 -1.96 -11.11 19.22
N LEU A 38 -1.41 -10.05 18.60
CA LEU A 38 -0.95 -8.86 19.31
C LEU A 38 -2.09 -8.10 20.01
N ILE A 39 -3.28 -8.08 19.41
CA ILE A 39 -4.49 -7.49 20.00
C ILE A 39 -4.96 -8.35 21.18
N ASP A 40 -5.03 -9.67 21.00
CA ASP A 40 -5.47 -10.63 22.03
C ASP A 40 -4.54 -10.66 23.26
N LEU A 41 -3.23 -10.53 23.03
CA LEU A 41 -2.23 -10.43 24.10
C LEU A 41 -2.27 -9.09 24.85
N GLY A 42 -3.13 -8.14 24.45
CA GLY A 42 -3.25 -6.84 25.11
C GLY A 42 -1.95 -6.02 25.08
N ALA A 43 -1.09 -6.24 24.06
CA ALA A 43 0.22 -5.61 23.94
C ALA A 43 0.16 -4.07 23.97
N ARG A 44 -1.02 -3.50 23.70
CA ARG A 44 -1.42 -2.14 24.08
C ARG A 44 -2.73 -2.18 24.85
N SER A 45 -2.71 -1.59 26.04
CA SER A 45 -3.80 -1.59 27.01
C SER A 45 -5.12 -0.93 26.55
N ASN A 46 -5.14 -0.25 25.40
CA ASN A 46 -6.24 0.59 24.93
C ASN A 46 -6.40 0.55 23.40
N MET A 47 -6.29 -0.63 22.77
CA MET A 47 -6.28 -0.71 21.31
C MET A 47 -7.02 -1.95 20.80
N ASP A 48 -8.34 -1.81 20.56
CA ASP A 48 -9.20 -2.87 20.01
C ASP A 48 -8.85 -3.24 18.56
N HIS A 49 -8.13 -2.35 17.87
CA HIS A 49 -7.71 -2.52 16.48
C HIS A 49 -6.38 -1.80 16.20
N LEU A 50 -5.51 -2.38 15.37
CA LEU A 50 -4.26 -1.75 14.96
C LEU A 50 -4.52 -0.64 13.92
N ASN A 51 -4.85 0.57 14.37
CA ASN A 51 -5.19 1.75 13.55
C ASN A 51 -3.95 2.37 12.86
N ILE A 52 -3.27 1.57 12.05
CA ILE A 52 -2.15 2.00 11.22
C ILE A 52 -2.67 1.99 9.77
N PRO A 53 -3.02 3.16 9.20
CA PRO A 53 -3.65 3.24 7.88
C PRO A 53 -2.86 2.49 6.79
N LYS A 54 -1.52 2.53 6.88
CA LYS A 54 -0.61 1.82 5.97
C LYS A 54 -0.72 0.29 6.03
N LEU A 55 -1.10 -0.28 7.16
CA LEU A 55 -1.31 -1.73 7.27
C LEU A 55 -2.67 -2.13 6.70
N TYR A 56 -3.67 -1.28 6.89
CA TYR A 56 -5.01 -1.50 6.35
C TYR A 56 -5.07 -1.38 4.82
N SER A 57 -4.15 -0.62 4.22
CA SER A 57 -4.05 -0.47 2.77
C SER A 57 -3.32 -1.61 2.04
N LEU A 58 -2.67 -2.55 2.76
CA LEU A 58 -1.88 -3.64 2.15
C LEU A 58 -2.68 -4.59 1.25
N PRO A 59 -3.93 -4.99 1.57
CA PRO A 59 -4.74 -5.79 0.66
C PRO A 59 -4.98 -5.05 -0.67
N GLN A 60 -5.24 -3.74 -0.58
CA GLN A 60 -5.47 -2.90 -1.74
C GLN A 60 -4.20 -2.70 -2.59
N SER A 61 -3.01 -2.85 -2.02
CA SER A 61 -1.75 -2.89 -2.77
C SER A 61 -1.67 -4.10 -3.70
N ILE A 62 -2.20 -5.27 -3.30
CA ILE A 62 -2.25 -6.48 -4.14
C ILE A 62 -3.19 -6.24 -5.33
N ASP A 63 -4.37 -5.68 -5.07
CA ASP A 63 -5.33 -5.32 -6.12
C ASP A 63 -4.72 -4.30 -7.09
N ASN A 64 -4.05 -3.28 -6.56
CA ASN A 64 -3.37 -2.27 -7.37
C ASN A 64 -2.26 -2.85 -8.26
N THR A 65 -1.47 -3.83 -7.77
CA THR A 65 -0.55 -4.57 -8.64
C THR A 65 -1.32 -5.26 -9.77
N CYS A 66 -2.39 -5.98 -9.44
CA CYS A 66 -3.12 -6.80 -10.41
C CYS A 66 -3.71 -5.96 -11.54
N TYR A 67 -4.31 -4.81 -11.21
CA TYR A 67 -4.99 -3.95 -12.19
C TYR A 67 -4.08 -2.92 -12.85
N ASN A 68 -3.10 -2.36 -12.12
CA ASN A 68 -2.30 -1.22 -12.59
C ASN A 68 -0.83 -1.57 -12.85
N GLY A 69 -0.40 -2.79 -12.52
CA GLY A 69 0.99 -3.23 -12.65
C GLY A 69 1.96 -2.59 -11.65
N VAL A 70 1.45 -1.83 -10.67
CA VAL A 70 2.26 -1.13 -9.65
C VAL A 70 1.69 -1.41 -8.27
N SER A 71 2.56 -1.88 -7.37
CA SER A 71 2.17 -2.43 -6.08
C SER A 71 1.85 -1.41 -5.00
N LEU A 72 2.76 -0.48 -4.74
CA LEU A 72 2.76 0.20 -3.43
C LEU A 72 2.70 1.71 -3.46
N ASN A 73 3.04 2.37 -4.56
CA ASN A 73 3.01 3.82 -4.62
C ASN A 73 2.67 4.29 -6.02
N PHE A 74 1.56 5.01 -6.16
CA PHE A 74 1.51 6.07 -7.16
C PHE A 74 2.36 7.20 -6.61
N PRO A 75 3.48 7.58 -7.25
CA PRO A 75 4.23 8.75 -6.82
C PRO A 75 3.30 9.97 -6.87
N THR A 76 3.10 10.61 -5.72
CA THR A 76 2.35 11.88 -5.65
C THR A 76 3.01 12.94 -6.51
N GLU A 77 4.33 12.85 -6.68
CA GLU A 77 5.13 13.66 -7.58
C GLU A 77 4.56 13.72 -8.99
N THR A 78 4.03 12.62 -9.54
CA THR A 78 3.45 12.64 -10.89
C THR A 78 2.15 13.44 -10.94
N MET A 79 1.30 13.30 -9.92
CA MET A 79 0.05 14.08 -9.82
C MET A 79 0.33 15.55 -9.53
N GLU A 80 1.28 15.85 -8.65
CA GLU A 80 1.72 17.20 -8.32
C GLU A 80 2.37 17.89 -9.53
N SER A 81 3.22 17.17 -10.27
CA SER A 81 3.82 17.66 -11.51
C SER A 81 2.78 17.94 -12.59
N LEU A 82 1.74 17.10 -12.71
CA LEU A 82 0.64 17.30 -13.65
C LEU A 82 -0.27 18.48 -13.25
N HIS A 83 -0.44 18.73 -11.96
CA HIS A 83 -1.25 19.82 -11.43
C HIS A 83 -0.71 21.21 -11.82
N ILE A 84 0.60 21.33 -12.09
CA ILE A 84 1.22 22.60 -12.51
C ILE A 84 0.70 23.05 -13.89
N PRO A 85 0.90 22.32 -15.00
CA PRO A 85 0.41 22.74 -16.30
C PRO A 85 -1.11 22.71 -16.41
N MET A 86 -1.79 21.77 -15.73
CA MET A 86 -3.24 21.62 -15.87
C MET A 86 -4.06 22.62 -15.06
N CYS A 87 -3.58 23.04 -13.89
CA CYS A 87 -4.35 23.95 -13.04
C CYS A 87 -3.69 25.32 -12.95
N LYS A 88 -2.40 25.38 -12.61
CA LYS A 88 -1.73 26.66 -12.31
C LYS A 88 -1.45 27.48 -13.57
N ASP A 89 -0.92 26.84 -14.61
CA ASP A 89 -0.58 27.54 -15.85
C ASP A 89 -1.83 27.99 -16.61
N LEU A 90 -2.85 27.12 -16.67
CA LEU A 90 -4.16 27.44 -17.25
C LEU A 90 -4.88 28.57 -16.49
N TYR A 91 -4.85 28.54 -15.16
CA TYR A 91 -5.42 29.63 -14.35
C TYR A 91 -4.71 30.96 -14.63
N ASN A 92 -3.38 30.98 -14.65
CA ASN A 92 -2.61 32.18 -15.01
C ASN A 92 -2.92 32.67 -16.43
N ALA A 93 -3.07 31.76 -17.41
CA ALA A 93 -3.41 32.13 -18.78
C ALA A 93 -4.84 32.67 -18.93
N SER A 94 -5.78 32.20 -18.10
CA SER A 94 -7.18 32.66 -18.12
C SER A 94 -7.41 33.99 -17.40
N ASN A 95 -6.49 34.37 -16.50
CA ASN A 95 -6.63 35.52 -15.61
C ASN A 95 -5.75 36.71 -16.06
N HIS A 96 -5.34 36.71 -17.34
CA HIS A 96 -4.55 37.75 -18.00
C HIS A 96 -5.36 38.36 -19.14
#